data_AF-A0AA42LFK7-F1
#
_entry.id   AF-A0AA42LFK7-F1
#
_cell.length_a   1.000
_cell.length_b   1.000
_cell.length_c   1.000
_cell.angle_alpha   90.00
_cell.angle_beta   90.00
_cell.angle_gamma   90.00
#
_symmetry.space_group_name_H-M   'P 1'
#
loop_
_entity.id
_entity.type
_entity.pdbx_description
1 polymer ?
#
loop_
_entity_poly.entity_id
_entity_poly.type
_entity_poly.pdbx_seq_one_letter_code
_entity_poly.pdbx_strand_id
1 'polypeptide(L)'
;MNLIEKYGSYDAAKAKQQELSKIAADPQLLLVGKIIKEIGEIEIALLEYRRQHNIFEPDDYIIHDGELKVFAMWSSAVEGCAYIGYAYAENGEMAHKDEFRHATDAEIKAGKRLEVKSLGEVS
;
A
#
# COMPACT_ATOMS: atom_id res chain seq x y z
N MET A 1 -13.80 13.40 -10.70
CA MET A 1 -13.59 12.00 -11.09
C MET A 1 -12.21 11.62 -10.61
N ASN A 2 -12.12 10.75 -9.61
CA ASN A 2 -10.81 10.23 -9.20
C ASN A 2 -10.26 9.31 -10.30
N LEU A 3 -8.96 9.00 -10.25
CA LEU A 3 -8.31 8.21 -11.31
C LEU A 3 -8.89 6.78 -11.40
N ILE A 4 -9.37 6.22 -10.29
CA ILE A 4 -10.01 4.90 -10.28
C ILE A 4 -11.35 4.92 -11.04
N GLU A 5 -12.18 5.94 -10.81
CA GLU A 5 -13.44 6.17 -11.54
C GLU A 5 -13.21 6.37 -13.03
N LYS A 6 -12.09 7.00 -13.43
CA LYS A 6 -11.69 7.13 -14.84
C LYS A 6 -11.55 5.77 -15.53
N TYR A 7 -11.02 4.77 -14.83
CA TYR A 7 -10.86 3.42 -15.35
C TYR A 7 -12.09 2.53 -15.09
N GLY A 8 -13.10 3.04 -14.38
CA GLY A 8 -14.39 2.38 -14.11
C GLY A 8 -14.39 1.48 -12.87
N SER A 9 -13.25 0.96 -12.44
CA SER A 9 -13.13 0.19 -11.20
C SER A 9 -11.68 0.10 -10.71
N TYR A 10 -11.51 -0.33 -9.45
CA TYR A 10 -10.20 -0.65 -8.88
C TYR A 10 -9.45 -1.70 -9.71
N ASP A 11 -10.13 -2.80 -10.05
CA ASP A 11 -9.54 -3.89 -10.83
C ASP A 11 -9.15 -3.44 -12.25
N ALA A 12 -9.95 -2.57 -12.87
CA ALA A 12 -9.64 -2.01 -14.19
C ALA A 12 -8.41 -1.08 -14.14
N ALA A 13 -8.31 -0.23 -13.11
CA ALA A 13 -7.13 0.61 -12.90
C ALA A 13 -5.86 -0.25 -12.65
N LYS A 14 -5.98 -1.31 -11.86
CA LYS A 14 -4.89 -2.26 -11.59
C LYS A 14 -4.46 -3.00 -12.85
N ALA A 15 -5.41 -3.49 -13.65
CA ALA A 15 -5.13 -4.12 -14.92
C ALA A 15 -4.40 -3.16 -15.88
N LYS A 16 -4.79 -1.87 -15.88
CA LYS A 16 -4.13 -0.85 -16.69
C LYS A 16 -2.69 -0.60 -16.25
N GLN A 17 -2.44 -0.50 -14.94
CA GLN A 17 -1.08 -0.37 -14.39
C GLN A 17 -0.21 -1.55 -14.87
N GLN A 18 -0.71 -2.78 -14.78
CA GLN A 18 0.03 -3.97 -15.21
C GLN A 18 0.32 -3.99 -16.71
N GLU A 19 -0.63 -3.56 -17.55
CA GLU A 19 -0.44 -3.41 -18.99
C GLU A 19 0.69 -2.42 -19.30
N LEU A 20 0.63 -1.23 -18.70
CA LEU A 20 1.64 -0.18 -18.88
C LEU A 20 3.02 -0.60 -18.38
N SER A 21 3.09 -1.28 -17.23
CA SER A 21 4.35 -1.79 -16.67
C SER A 21 5.02 -2.83 -17.58
N LYS A 22 4.25 -3.68 -18.27
CA LYS A 22 4.80 -4.60 -19.28
C LYS A 22 5.38 -3.87 -20.48
N ILE A 23 4.71 -2.79 -20.92
CA ILE A 23 5.20 -1.96 -22.02
C ILE A 23 6.48 -1.21 -21.62
N ALA A 24 6.52 -0.67 -20.39
CA ALA A 24 7.69 0.04 -19.86
C ALA A 24 8.91 -0.86 -19.64
N ALA A 25 8.71 -2.18 -19.52
CA ALA A 25 9.78 -3.15 -19.39
C ALA A 25 10.59 -3.34 -20.69
N ASP A 26 10.09 -2.90 -21.85
CA ASP A 26 10.86 -2.85 -23.09
C ASP A 26 11.57 -1.49 -23.24
N PRO A 27 12.90 -1.42 -23.02
CA PRO A 27 13.66 -0.17 -23.02
C PRO A 27 13.76 0.50 -24.40
N GLN A 28 13.33 -0.17 -25.47
CA GLN A 28 13.45 0.33 -26.85
C GLN A 28 12.34 1.33 -27.22
N LEU A 29 11.33 1.49 -26.36
CA LEU A 29 10.21 2.40 -26.62
C LEU A 29 10.56 3.86 -26.30
N LEU A 30 10.48 4.71 -27.33
CA LEU A 30 10.68 6.18 -27.22
C LEU A 30 9.70 6.87 -26.24
N LEU A 31 8.62 6.19 -25.85
CA LEU A 31 7.54 6.70 -24.98
C LEU A 31 7.72 6.38 -23.49
N VAL A 32 8.78 5.66 -23.11
CA VAL A 32 8.97 5.14 -21.73
C VAL A 32 8.78 6.23 -20.67
N GLY A 33 9.27 7.46 -20.87
CA GLY A 33 9.10 8.54 -19.90
C GLY A 33 7.65 8.96 -19.63
N LYS A 34 6.78 8.96 -20.66
CA LYS A 34 5.35 9.27 -20.50
C LYS A 34 4.61 8.12 -19.80
N ILE A 35 4.98 6.89 -20.16
CA ILE A 35 4.38 5.67 -19.59
C ILE A 35 4.74 5.54 -18.11
N ILE A 36 6.00 5.75 -17.72
CA ILE A 36 6.44 5.74 -16.31
C ILE A 36 5.65 6.75 -15.49
N LYS A 37 5.43 7.96 -16.02
CA LYS A 37 4.63 8.98 -15.32
C LYS A 37 3.19 8.51 -15.09
N GLU A 38 2.55 7.94 -16.11
CA GLU A 38 1.17 7.42 -15.99
C GLU A 38 1.10 6.25 -15.01
N ILE A 39 2.07 5.34 -15.02
CA ILE A 39 2.17 4.24 -14.04
C ILE A 39 2.20 4.80 -12.62
N GLY A 40 3.07 5.78 -12.35
CA GLY A 40 3.19 6.38 -11.02
C GLY A 40 1.91 7.08 -10.55
N GLU A 41 1.20 7.77 -11.47
CA GLU A 41 -0.11 8.38 -11.16
C GLU A 41 -1.16 7.30 -10.81
N ILE A 42 -1.16 6.16 -11.50
CA ILE A 42 -2.04 5.03 -11.20
C ILE A 42 -1.68 4.37 -9.87
N GLU A 43 -0.40 4.17 -9.58
CA GLU A 43 0.07 3.56 -8.34
C GLU A 43 -0.33 4.36 -7.10
N ILE A 44 -0.20 5.69 -7.16
CA ILE A 44 -0.65 6.59 -6.09
C ILE A 44 -2.16 6.45 -5.89
N ALA A 45 -2.94 6.50 -6.97
CA ALA A 45 -4.40 6.39 -6.88
C ALA A 45 -4.87 5.04 -6.34
N LEU A 46 -4.20 3.94 -6.73
CA LEU A 46 -4.48 2.60 -6.20
C LEU A 46 -4.17 2.52 -4.70
N LEU A 47 -3.02 3.06 -4.26
CA LEU A 47 -2.65 3.10 -2.85
C LEU A 47 -3.64 3.90 -2.01
N GLU A 48 -4.04 5.09 -2.47
CA GLU A 48 -5.04 5.92 -1.79
C GLU A 48 -6.39 5.20 -1.68
N TYR A 49 -6.82 4.53 -2.76
CA TYR A 49 -8.05 3.74 -2.75
C TYR A 49 -7.97 2.58 -1.76
N ARG A 50 -6.86 1.83 -1.74
CA ARG A 50 -6.64 0.73 -0.78
C ARG A 50 -6.76 1.20 0.67
N ARG A 51 -6.12 2.31 1.00
CA ARG A 51 -6.17 2.94 2.32
C ARG A 51 -7.58 3.35 2.74
N GLN A 52 -8.36 3.93 1.83
CA GLN A 52 -9.73 4.38 2.11
C GLN A 52 -10.72 3.22 2.27
N HIS A 53 -10.47 2.10 1.58
CA HIS A 53 -11.38 0.96 1.53
C HIS A 53 -10.92 -0.24 2.39
N ASN A 54 -9.84 -0.09 3.17
CA ASN A 54 -9.22 -1.18 3.95
C ASN A 54 -8.93 -2.44 3.10
N ILE A 55 -8.49 -2.22 1.87
CA ILE A 55 -8.00 -3.28 0.99
C ILE A 55 -6.51 -3.41 1.27
N PHE A 56 -6.02 -4.63 1.48
CA PHE A 56 -4.60 -4.90 1.72
C PHE A 56 -4.06 -5.77 0.59
N GLU A 57 -2.94 -5.34 0.02
CA GLU A 57 -2.19 -6.09 -0.97
C GLU A 57 -0.79 -6.42 -0.43
N PRO A 58 -0.13 -7.47 -0.95
CA PRO A 58 1.26 -7.77 -0.62
C PRO A 58 2.13 -6.53 -0.77
N ASP A 59 3.07 -6.37 0.16
CA ASP A 59 4.01 -5.24 0.23
C ASP A 59 3.40 -3.90 0.70
N ASP A 60 2.09 -3.85 1.02
CA ASP A 60 1.53 -2.68 1.69
C ASP A 60 2.12 -2.52 3.10
N TYR A 61 2.66 -1.32 3.37
CA TYR A 61 3.14 -0.97 4.70
C TYR A 61 1.96 -0.73 5.66
N ILE A 62 2.05 -1.35 6.82
CA ILE A 62 1.05 -1.32 7.89
C ILE A 62 1.66 -0.90 9.22
N ILE A 63 0.81 -0.46 10.14
CA ILE A 63 1.13 -0.29 11.55
C ILE A 63 0.45 -1.40 12.33
N HIS A 64 1.25 -2.18 13.06
CA HIS A 64 0.79 -3.19 14.03
C HIS A 64 1.60 -3.02 15.31
N ASP A 65 0.93 -2.92 16.46
CA ASP A 65 1.55 -2.66 17.76
C ASP A 65 2.50 -1.45 17.81
N GLY A 66 2.21 -0.44 16.98
CA GLY A 66 3.01 0.80 16.88
C GLY A 66 4.26 0.68 16.00
N GLU A 67 4.53 -0.49 15.46
CA GLU A 67 5.67 -0.76 14.59
C GLU A 67 5.27 -0.74 13.12
N LEU A 68 6.22 -0.36 12.26
CA LEU A 68 6.06 -0.44 10.82
C LEU A 68 6.35 -1.88 10.35
N LYS A 69 5.32 -2.51 9.79
CA LYS A 69 5.38 -3.88 9.23
C LYS A 69 4.84 -3.85 7.80
N VAL A 70 4.90 -5.00 7.15
CA VAL A 70 4.44 -5.22 5.78
C VAL A 70 3.35 -6.30 5.82
N PHE A 71 2.27 -6.07 5.09
CA PHE A 71 1.26 -7.08 4.82
C PHE A 71 1.77 -8.08 3.78
N ALA A 72 1.73 -9.39 4.10
CA ALA A 72 2.12 -10.42 3.15
C ALA A 72 0.90 -11.02 2.44
N MET A 73 -0.04 -11.61 3.21
CA MET A 73 -1.25 -12.22 2.66
C MET A 73 -2.27 -12.52 3.76
N TRP A 74 -3.54 -12.66 3.37
CA TRP A 74 -4.57 -13.22 4.24
C TRP A 74 -4.33 -14.71 4.51
N SER A 75 -4.61 -15.14 5.73
CA SER A 75 -4.58 -16.56 6.11
C SER A 75 -5.73 -17.30 5.44
N SER A 76 -5.42 -18.44 4.83
CA SER A 76 -6.42 -19.39 4.36
C SER A 76 -6.89 -20.35 5.46
N ALA A 77 -6.21 -20.37 6.61
CA ALA A 77 -6.48 -21.28 7.71
C ALA A 77 -7.27 -20.63 8.86
N VAL A 78 -7.13 -19.32 9.04
CA VAL A 78 -7.77 -18.56 10.13
C VAL A 78 -8.45 -17.34 9.56
N GLU A 79 -9.78 -17.34 9.58
CA GLU A 79 -10.60 -16.23 9.05
C GLU A 79 -10.26 -14.90 9.75
N GLY A 80 -10.15 -13.84 8.96
CA GLY A 80 -9.87 -12.50 9.47
C GLY A 80 -8.43 -12.24 9.89
N CYS A 81 -7.55 -13.25 9.82
CA CYS A 81 -6.13 -13.10 10.15
C CYS A 81 -5.25 -12.98 8.90
N ALA A 82 -4.18 -12.20 9.00
CA ALA A 82 -3.17 -12.04 7.96
C ALA A 82 -1.79 -12.41 8.48
N TYR A 83 -0.93 -12.85 7.57
CA TYR A 83 0.50 -12.93 7.80
C TYR A 83 1.13 -11.57 7.54
N ILE A 84 1.88 -11.08 8.52
CA ILE A 84 2.56 -9.79 8.51
C ILE A 84 4.00 -9.97 9.00
N GLY A 85 4.88 -9.03 8.67
CA GLY A 85 6.27 -9.09 9.15
C GLY A 85 7.04 -7.80 8.92
N TYR A 86 8.30 -7.76 9.34
CA TYR A 86 9.16 -6.64 8.97
C TYR A 86 9.57 -6.75 7.50
N ALA A 87 9.82 -5.60 6.87
CA ALA A 87 10.37 -5.59 5.52
C ALA A 87 11.67 -6.43 5.47
N TYR A 88 11.75 -7.33 4.49
CA TYR A 88 12.89 -8.24 4.28
C TYR A 88 13.13 -9.29 5.38
N ALA A 89 12.19 -9.49 6.32
CA ALA A 89 12.28 -10.58 7.28
C ALA A 89 11.93 -11.93 6.62
N GLU A 90 12.65 -12.98 7.01
CA GLU A 90 12.35 -14.37 6.60
C GLU A 90 11.18 -14.97 7.40
N ASN A 91 10.87 -14.38 8.55
CA ASN A 91 9.79 -14.78 9.44
C ASN A 91 8.78 -13.64 9.63
N GLY A 92 7.54 -14.04 9.89
CA GLY A 92 6.44 -13.14 10.19
C GLY A 92 5.60 -13.69 11.33
N GLU A 93 4.55 -12.95 11.65
CA GLU A 93 3.54 -13.34 12.63
C GLU A 93 2.15 -13.28 12.00
N MET A 94 1.16 -13.80 12.73
CA MET A 94 -0.23 -13.75 12.32
C MET A 94 -0.97 -12.74 13.21
N ALA A 95 -1.70 -11.82 12.59
CA ALA A 95 -2.49 -10.80 13.30
C ALA A 95 -3.91 -10.75 12.74
N HIS A 96 -4.91 -10.50 13.59
CA HIS A 96 -6.28 -10.25 13.15
C HIS A 96 -6.37 -8.88 12.46
N LYS A 97 -7.28 -8.75 11.49
CA LYS A 97 -7.49 -7.52 10.69
C LYS A 97 -7.74 -6.25 11.52
N ASP A 98 -8.20 -6.40 12.76
CA ASP A 98 -8.49 -5.28 13.66
C ASP A 98 -7.24 -4.81 14.44
N GLU A 99 -6.13 -5.54 14.35
CA GLU A 99 -4.87 -5.28 15.05
C GLU A 99 -3.87 -4.46 14.21
N PHE A 100 -4.20 -4.20 12.94
CA PHE A 100 -3.35 -3.43 12.06
C PHE A 100 -4.13 -2.51 11.14
N ARG A 101 -3.46 -1.49 10.62
CA ARG A 101 -3.99 -0.57 9.62
C ARG A 101 -2.90 -0.18 8.64
N HIS A 102 -3.29 0.38 7.50
CA HIS A 102 -2.35 1.04 6.59
C HIS A 102 -1.49 2.09 7.31
N ALA A 103 -0.20 2.11 6.99
CA ALA A 103 0.72 3.15 7.41
C ALA A 103 0.54 4.41 6.54
N THR A 104 0.62 5.57 7.17
CA THR A 104 0.67 6.86 6.44
C THR A 104 2.06 7.11 5.86
N ASP A 105 2.18 8.00 4.87
CA ASP A 105 3.47 8.33 4.27
C ASP A 105 4.46 8.91 5.30
N ALA A 106 3.95 9.66 6.28
CA ALA A 106 4.75 10.21 7.37
C ALA A 106 5.27 9.11 8.32
N GLU A 107 4.46 8.09 8.60
CA GLU A 107 4.87 6.92 9.40
C GLU A 107 5.87 6.04 8.67
N ILE A 108 5.67 5.82 7.36
CA ILE A 108 6.63 5.09 6.51
C ILE A 108 7.99 5.82 6.53
N LYS A 109 7.99 7.14 6.35
CA LYS A 109 9.22 7.95 6.41
C LYS A 109 9.89 7.92 7.77
N ALA A 110 9.12 7.85 8.85
CA ALA A 110 9.62 7.75 10.21
C ALA A 110 10.04 6.33 10.63
N GLY A 111 9.63 5.30 9.89
CA GLY A 111 9.85 3.89 10.21
C GLY A 111 9.02 3.38 11.39
N LYS A 112 8.04 4.14 11.88
CA LYS A 112 7.22 3.81 13.06
C LYS A 112 5.92 4.61 13.11
N ARG A 113 5.00 4.21 13.99
CA ARG A 113 3.81 5.00 14.33
C ARG A 113 4.21 6.37 14.87
N LEU A 114 3.55 7.42 14.40
CA LEU A 114 3.76 8.77 14.91
C LEU A 114 2.93 9.00 16.16
N GLU A 115 3.57 9.48 17.22
CA GLU A 115 2.88 9.98 18.41
C GLU A 115 2.15 11.27 18.05
N VAL A 116 0.85 11.29 18.27
CA VAL A 116 0.08 12.54 18.17
C VAL A 116 0.45 13.37 19.39
N LYS A 117 1.33 14.37 19.23
CA LYS A 117 1.55 15.36 20.28
C LYS A 117 0.21 16.07 20.52
N SER A 118 -0.40 15.84 21.68
CA SER A 118 -1.51 16.68 22.14
C SER A 118 -0.99 18.10 22.30
N LEU A 119 -1.53 19.04 21.53
CA LEU A 119 -1.34 20.47 21.73
C LEU A 119 -2.01 20.84 23.06
N GLY A 120 -1.27 20.74 24.16
CA GLY A 120 -1.77 21.10 25.48
C GLY A 120 -0.84 20.59 26.57
N GLU A 121 0.18 21.38 26.87
CA GLU A 121 0.80 21.55 28.19
C GLU A 121 1.98 22.53 28.01
N VAL A 122 1.64 23.79 27.75
CA VAL A 122 2.53 24.89 28.16
C VAL A 122 1.96 25.32 29.51
N SER A 123 2.65 24.91 30.57
CA SER A 123 2.44 25.42 31.93
C SER A 123 3.24 26.70 32.14
#